data_AF-A0A7X8GQ58-F1
#
_entry.id   AF-A0A7X8GQ58-F1
#
_cell.length_a   1.000
_cell.length_b   1.000
_cell.length_c   1.000
_cell.angle_alpha   90.00
_cell.angle_beta   90.00
_cell.angle_gamma   90.00
#
_symmetry.space_group_name_H-M   'P 1'
#
loop_
_entity.id
_entity.type
_entity.pdbx_description
1 polymer ?
#
loop_
_entity_poly.entity_id
_entity_poly.type
_entity_poly.pdbx_seq_one_letter_code
_entity_poly.pdbx_strand_id
1 'polypeptide(L)'
;MRKVIAGRKYIFTVESSNFSFYIEALEPTTRRFSYINNLNPILSIFNVSIDDPKVSESQWKVKPLTCAFYFQKAISFLSDLDSREYIEGVLDEDRSLGEWEYTKPG
;
A
#
# COMPACT_ATOMS: atom_id res chain seq x y z
N MET A 1 -14.41 3.58 -2.83
CA MET A 1 -14.25 2.11 -2.79
C MET A 1 -13.24 1.78 -1.72
N ARG A 2 -13.52 0.78 -0.89
CA ARG A 2 -12.61 0.34 0.17
C ARG A 2 -12.62 -1.18 0.23
N LYS A 3 -11.45 -1.80 0.37
CA LYS A 3 -11.29 -3.23 0.60
C LYS A 3 -10.23 -3.47 1.66
N VAL A 4 -10.52 -4.38 2.58
CA VAL A 4 -9.57 -4.88 3.56
C VAL A 4 -9.15 -6.29 3.16
N ILE A 5 -7.85 -6.55 3.21
CA ILE A 5 -7.22 -7.84 2.89
C ILE A 5 -6.31 -8.20 4.06
N ALA A 6 -6.57 -9.34 4.69
CA ALA A 6 -5.72 -9.85 5.75
C ALA A 6 -4.56 -10.64 5.14
N GLY A 7 -3.33 -10.20 5.43
CA GLY A 7 -2.13 -10.97 5.22
C GLY A 7 -1.76 -11.82 6.44
N ARG A 8 -0.55 -12.36 6.43
CA ARG A 8 -0.05 -13.19 7.52
C ARG A 8 0.43 -12.33 8.69
N LYS A 9 1.05 -11.20 8.40
CA LYS A 9 1.61 -10.26 9.39
C LYS A 9 0.92 -8.90 9.35
N TYR A 10 0.38 -8.49 8.21
CA TYR A 10 -0.20 -7.18 8.03
C TYR A 10 -1.66 -7.25 7.58
N ILE A 11 -2.43 -6.22 7.92
CA ILE A 11 -3.76 -5.96 7.38
C ILE A 11 -3.62 -4.83 6.36
N PHE A 12 -4.03 -5.09 5.13
CA PHE A 12 -3.97 -4.13 4.05
C PHE A 12 -5.34 -3.48 3.84
N THR A 13 -5.40 -2.16 3.90
CA THR A 13 -6.58 -1.39 3.47
C THR A 13 -6.28 -0.70 2.15
N VAL A 14 -6.96 -1.11 1.09
CA VAL A 14 -6.95 -0.42 -0.20
C VAL A 14 -8.14 0.52 -0.22
N GLU A 15 -7.89 1.81 -0.39
CA GLU A 15 -8.95 2.81 -0.52
C GLU A 15 -8.75 3.66 -1.78
N SER A 16 -9.88 3.92 -2.43
CA SER A 16 -9.98 4.91 -3.48
C SER A 16 -11.26 5.73 -3.28
N SER A 17 -11.12 6.98 -2.85
CA SER A 17 -12.21 7.90 -2.58
C SER A 17 -11.77 9.33 -2.92
N ASN A 18 -12.69 10.25 -3.25
CA ASN A 18 -12.39 11.69 -3.35
C ASN A 18 -11.11 12.08 -4.15
N PHE A 19 -10.90 11.47 -5.32
CA PHE A 19 -9.70 11.69 -6.15
C PHE A 19 -8.37 11.28 -5.49
N SER A 20 -8.41 10.43 -4.49
CA SER A 20 -7.25 9.83 -3.85
C SER A 20 -7.24 8.31 -4.01
N PHE A 21 -6.03 7.76 -3.97
CA PHE A 21 -5.78 6.34 -3.92
C PHE A 21 -4.63 6.07 -2.95
N TYR A 22 -4.84 5.16 -2.01
CA TYR A 22 -3.82 4.73 -1.07
C TYR A 22 -3.99 3.27 -0.65
N ILE A 23 -2.86 2.68 -0.27
CA ILE A 23 -2.76 1.37 0.34
C ILE A 23 -2.13 1.58 1.71
N GLU A 24 -2.88 1.28 2.76
CA GLU A 24 -2.39 1.26 4.14
C GLU A 24 -2.02 -0.17 4.52
N ALA A 25 -0.85 -0.36 5.13
CA ALA A 25 -0.46 -1.61 5.79
C ALA A 25 -0.43 -1.39 7.31
N LEU A 26 -1.17 -2.21 8.06
CA LEU A 26 -1.24 -2.18 9.51
C LEU A 26 -0.67 -3.47 10.11
N GLU A 27 0.31 -3.36 10.98
CA GLU A 27 0.80 -4.49 11.79
C GLU A 27 -0.04 -4.57 13.08
N PRO A 28 -0.83 -5.64 13.28
CA PRO A 28 -1.86 -5.66 14.32
C PRO A 28 -1.31 -5.78 15.74
N THR A 29 -0.09 -6.30 15.91
CA THR A 29 0.53 -6.54 17.23
C THR A 29 1.04 -5.24 17.87
N THR A 30 1.72 -4.42 17.08
CA THR A 30 2.33 -3.14 17.45
C THR A 30 1.44 -1.95 17.13
N ARG A 31 0.37 -2.16 16.34
CA ARG A 31 -0.53 -1.12 15.80
C ARG A 31 0.18 -0.04 14.98
N ARG A 32 1.38 -0.34 14.50
CA ARG A 32 2.10 0.53 13.57
C ARG A 32 1.49 0.39 12.19
N PHE A 33 1.39 1.49 11.48
CA PHE A 33 0.86 1.51 10.13
C PHE A 33 1.72 2.41 9.23
N SER A 34 1.66 2.14 7.93
CA SER A 34 2.28 2.98 6.92
C SER A 34 1.43 2.98 5.64
N TYR A 35 1.52 4.05 4.87
CA TYR A 35 1.00 4.10 3.51
C TYR A 35 2.10 3.69 2.55
N ILE A 36 1.83 2.67 1.73
CA ILE A 36 2.88 1.92 1.04
C ILE A 36 2.92 2.16 -0.47
N ASN A 37 2.25 3.20 -0.95
CA ASN A 37 2.15 3.47 -2.39
C ASN A 37 3.52 3.69 -3.06
N ASN A 38 4.47 4.25 -2.32
CA ASN A 38 5.82 4.56 -2.77
C ASN A 38 6.79 3.36 -2.69
N LEU A 39 6.37 2.20 -2.17
CA LEU A 39 7.23 1.03 -2.15
C LEU A 39 7.47 0.52 -3.57
N ASN A 40 8.70 0.14 -3.89
CA ASN A 40 9.10 -0.35 -5.22
C ASN A 40 8.17 -1.46 -5.77
N PRO A 41 7.73 -2.47 -4.99
CA PRO A 41 6.77 -3.45 -5.48
C PRO A 41 5.45 -2.81 -5.93
N ILE A 42 4.96 -1.81 -5.18
CA ILE A 42 3.71 -1.12 -5.49
C ILE A 42 3.89 -0.23 -6.73
N LEU A 43 4.98 0.54 -6.81
CA LEU A 43 5.31 1.33 -8.00
C LEU A 43 5.42 0.46 -9.26
N SER A 44 6.05 -0.72 -9.13
CA SER A 44 6.22 -1.69 -10.21
C SER A 44 4.88 -2.22 -10.71
N ILE A 45 3.94 -2.59 -9.83
CA ILE A 45 2.63 -3.07 -10.30
C ILE A 45 1.88 -1.96 -11.05
N PHE A 46 2.10 -0.69 -10.73
CA PHE A 46 1.44 0.42 -11.42
C PHE A 46 2.19 0.94 -12.64
N ASN A 47 3.37 0.36 -12.94
CA ASN A 47 4.28 0.82 -13.99
C ASN A 47 4.59 2.32 -13.87
N VAL A 48 4.82 2.77 -12.64
CA VAL A 48 5.16 4.16 -12.31
C VAL A 48 6.62 4.40 -12.69
N SER A 49 6.88 5.44 -13.48
CA SER A 49 8.25 5.85 -13.84
C SER A 49 8.99 6.38 -12.61
N ILE A 50 10.31 6.22 -12.57
CA ILE A 50 11.16 6.80 -11.51
C ILE A 50 11.06 8.33 -11.46
N ASP A 51 10.74 8.97 -12.60
CA ASP A 51 10.56 10.43 -12.70
C ASP A 51 9.13 10.88 -12.35
N ASP A 52 8.21 9.95 -12.03
CA ASP A 52 6.83 10.29 -11.67
C ASP A 52 6.80 10.80 -10.22
N PRO A 53 6.14 11.93 -9.92
CA PRO A 53 6.02 12.46 -8.56
C PRO A 53 5.48 11.43 -7.54
N LYS A 54 4.67 10.47 -8.01
CA LYS A 54 4.13 9.36 -7.20
C LYS A 54 5.18 8.54 -6.47
N VAL A 55 6.43 8.52 -6.95
CA VAL A 55 7.55 7.83 -6.29
C VAL A 55 7.84 8.42 -4.91
N SER A 56 7.61 9.72 -4.73
CA SER A 56 7.81 10.43 -3.46
C SER A 56 6.55 10.51 -2.59
N GLU A 57 5.39 10.15 -3.14
CA GLU A 57 4.10 10.31 -2.48
C GLU A 57 3.59 8.98 -1.91
N SER A 58 3.31 8.96 -0.61
CA SER A 58 2.70 7.80 0.07
C SER A 58 1.18 7.67 -0.21
N GLN A 59 0.56 8.70 -0.79
CA GLN A 59 -0.84 8.69 -1.25
C GLN A 59 -0.95 9.44 -2.58
N TRP A 60 -1.73 8.94 -3.52
CA TRP A 60 -1.77 9.51 -4.87
C TRP A 60 -3.07 10.24 -5.15
N LYS A 61 -2.95 11.43 -5.74
CA LYS A 61 -4.08 12.12 -6.36
C LYS A 61 -4.31 11.56 -7.77
N VAL A 62 -5.51 11.06 -8.02
CA VAL A 62 -5.86 10.30 -9.23
C VAL A 62 -7.23 10.68 -9.76
N LYS A 63 -7.36 10.66 -11.10
CA LYS A 63 -8.65 10.88 -11.77
C LYS A 63 -9.61 9.70 -11.47
N PRO A 64 -10.94 9.90 -11.48
CA PRO A 64 -11.91 8.87 -11.08
C PRO A 64 -11.82 7.55 -11.88
N LEU A 65 -11.47 7.61 -13.17
CA LEU A 65 -11.27 6.39 -13.96
C LEU A 65 -10.00 5.63 -13.53
N THR A 66 -8.91 6.36 -13.26
CA THR A 66 -7.65 5.81 -12.77
C THR A 66 -7.81 5.21 -11.37
N CYS A 67 -8.60 5.85 -10.51
CA CYS A 67 -8.97 5.35 -9.19
C CYS A 67 -9.49 3.91 -9.23
N ALA A 68 -10.47 3.64 -10.08
CA ALA A 68 -11.07 2.31 -10.20
C ALA A 68 -10.06 1.27 -10.72
N PHE A 69 -9.26 1.65 -11.71
CA PHE A 69 -8.20 0.79 -12.22
C PHE A 69 -7.16 0.46 -11.15
N TYR A 70 -6.69 1.47 -10.39
CA TYR A 70 -5.71 1.26 -9.33
C TYR A 70 -6.23 0.39 -8.20
N PHE A 71 -7.48 0.65 -7.79
CA PHE A 71 -8.17 -0.15 -6.79
C PHE A 71 -8.23 -1.64 -7.17
N GLN A 72 -8.65 -1.95 -8.40
CA GLN A 72 -8.74 -3.34 -8.85
C GLN A 72 -7.35 -4.01 -8.94
N LYS A 73 -6.35 -3.29 -9.45
CA LYS A 73 -4.99 -3.83 -9.58
C LYS A 73 -4.34 -4.09 -8.23
N ALA A 74 -4.48 -3.17 -7.26
CA ALA A 74 -4.01 -3.37 -5.89
C ALA A 74 -4.69 -4.56 -5.21
N ILE A 75 -6.01 -4.70 -5.37
CA ILE A 75 -6.73 -5.85 -4.83
C ILE A 75 -6.22 -7.14 -5.46
N SER A 76 -6.04 -7.19 -6.77
CA SER A 76 -5.53 -8.37 -7.46
C SER A 76 -4.16 -8.78 -6.92
N PHE A 77 -3.24 -7.82 -6.80
CA PHE A 77 -1.89 -8.05 -6.28
C PHE A 77 -1.91 -8.53 -4.82
N LEU A 78 -2.66 -7.87 -3.95
CA LEU A 78 -2.71 -8.21 -2.52
C LEU A 78 -3.54 -9.47 -2.22
N SER A 79 -4.42 -9.88 -3.13
CA SER A 79 -5.19 -11.13 -2.98
C SER A 79 -4.36 -12.36 -3.33
N ASP A 80 -3.39 -12.21 -4.23
CA ASP A 80 -2.41 -13.24 -4.56
C ASP A 80 -1.50 -13.56 -3.37
N LEU A 81 -1.26 -14.84 -3.11
CA LEU A 81 -0.53 -15.28 -1.92
C LEU A 81 0.95 -14.90 -2.00
N ASP A 82 1.61 -15.23 -3.11
CA ASP A 82 3.05 -15.03 -3.28
C ASP A 82 3.39 -13.53 -3.30
N SER A 83 2.58 -12.75 -4.01
CA SER A 83 2.68 -11.28 -4.02
C SER A 83 2.50 -10.67 -2.63
N ARG A 84 1.54 -11.20 -1.85
CA ARG A 84 1.29 -10.74 -0.49
C ARG A 84 2.43 -11.11 0.46
N GLU A 85 2.95 -12.33 0.38
CA GLU A 85 4.11 -12.72 1.21
C GLU A 85 5.35 -11.91 0.87
N TYR A 86 5.57 -11.63 -0.42
CA TYR A 86 6.66 -10.77 -0.86
C TYR A 86 6.56 -9.35 -0.29
N ILE A 87 5.40 -8.69 -0.38
CA ILE A 87 5.25 -7.33 0.15
C ILE A 87 5.39 -7.30 1.67
N GLU A 88 4.90 -8.33 2.39
CA GLU A 88 5.10 -8.42 3.85
C GLU A 88 6.58 -8.55 4.23
N GLY A 89 7.39 -9.26 3.42
CA GLY A 89 8.84 -9.30 3.59
C GLY A 89 9.50 -7.94 3.43
N VAL A 90 9.13 -7.20 2.37
CA VAL A 90 9.62 -5.83 2.13
C VAL A 90 9.23 -4.89 3.28
N LEU A 91 8.01 -5.01 3.81
CA LEU A 91 7.55 -4.20 4.95
C LEU A 91 8.34 -4.51 6.24
N ASP A 92 8.72 -5.77 6.45
CA ASP A 92 9.56 -6.16 7.59
C ASP A 92 10.99 -5.60 7.46
N GLU A 93 11.56 -5.63 6.26
CA GLU A 93 12.87 -5.03 5.97
C GLU A 93 12.84 -3.51 6.22
N ASP A 94 11.85 -2.82 5.66
CA ASP A 94 11.63 -1.38 5.83
C ASP A 94 11.43 -1.01 7.32
N ARG A 95 10.69 -1.84 8.07
CA ARG A 95 10.53 -1.69 9.53
C ARG A 95 11.85 -1.87 10.28
N SER A 96 12.69 -2.81 9.86
CA SER A 96 13.99 -3.06 10.51
C SER A 96 14.96 -1.88 10.36
N LEU A 97 14.75 -1.06 9.32
CA LEU A 97 15.52 0.16 9.05
C LEU A 97 14.97 1.40 9.79
N GLY A 98 13.81 1.30 10.44
CA GLY A 98 13.24 2.36 11.26
C GLY A 98 12.36 3.38 10.52
N GLU A 99 11.98 3.11 9.27
CA GLU A 99 11.29 4.05 8.36
C GLU A 99 9.75 4.14 8.58
N TRP A 100 9.19 3.52 9.62
CA TRP A 100 7.73 3.51 9.84
C TRP A 100 7.27 4.65 10.73
N GLU A 101 6.40 5.51 10.18
CA GLU A 101 6.16 6.83 10.74
C GLU A 101 5.14 6.91 11.88
N TYR A 102 4.18 5.98 12.10
CA TYR A 102 3.07 6.26 13.06
C TYR A 102 2.46 5.06 13.82
N THR A 103 2.00 5.31 15.05
CA THR A 103 1.11 4.43 15.84
C THR A 103 -0.33 4.95 15.80
N LYS A 104 -1.34 4.10 15.52
CA LYS A 104 -2.75 4.54 15.60
C LYS A 104 -3.15 4.81 17.06
N PRO A 105 -3.76 5.97 17.38
CA PRO A 105 -4.39 6.16 18.69
C PRO A 105 -5.53 5.16 18.88
N GLY A 106 -5.59 4.59 20.09
CA GLY A 106 -6.55 3.55 20.48
C GLY A 106 -7.94 4.10 20.81
#